data_AF-A0A1G6C7Y7-F1
#
_entry.id   AF-A0A1G6C7Y7-F1
#
_cell.length_a   1.000
_cell.length_b   1.000
_cell.length_c   1.000
_cell.angle_alpha   90.00
_cell.angle_beta   90.00
_cell.angle_gamma   90.00
#
_symmetry.space_group_name_H-M   'P 1'
#
loop_
_entity.id
_entity.type
_entity.pdbx_description
1 polymer ?
#
loop_
_entity_poly.entity_id
_entity_poly.type
_entity_poly.pdbx_seq_one_letter_code
_entity_poly.pdbx_strand_id
1 'polypeptide(L)'
;MSTQDKLERVLREIHVMFANSKHLKGDENQILVDKAKTFQLLNQLNVYVYEMMDEHDVTQASKDKIRREAERKGERMILEAEKRAEDVYAASVLYTNESLHHVQESIDRANEEVERILKQTQDLLMSQKETIRENQSELTEQLQDMADAKTYFRLIEERNAQLEKRKAQARKEREQIMAMTSRDKKVNKPEVKVNKDYFERTGMSLKETDSGNEEEEAPKVEAAEVTVNQNANYFKWKNGTLDEDKKKEEEEKEKAKEEEENESFEWGGFLGRRGKKKKEKHEELLDDFDEEIHINEAAIDHRSYAQDPLENLADEVNEIMKEEAGKDEA
;
A
#
# COMPACT_ATOMS: atom_id res chain seq x y z
N MET A 1 36.12 46.95 -53.72
CA MET A 1 35.51 48.29 -53.49
C MET A 1 34.04 48.16 -53.82
N SER A 2 33.17 48.59 -52.91
CA SER A 2 31.71 48.55 -53.10
C SER A 2 31.31 49.41 -54.30
N THR A 3 30.22 49.08 -55.00
CA THR A 3 29.64 49.95 -56.05
C THR A 3 29.31 51.34 -55.51
N GLN A 4 28.89 51.41 -54.24
CA GLN A 4 28.71 52.64 -53.48
C GLN A 4 30.01 53.46 -53.39
N ASP A 5 31.16 52.83 -53.11
CA ASP A 5 32.45 53.52 -53.02
C ASP A 5 32.88 54.07 -54.39
N LYS A 6 32.60 53.33 -55.47
CA LYS A 6 32.89 53.75 -56.86
C LYS A 6 32.04 54.97 -57.23
N LEU A 7 30.74 54.95 -56.90
CA LEU A 7 29.81 56.05 -57.13
C LEU A 7 30.21 57.30 -56.35
N GLU A 8 30.57 57.15 -55.07
CA GLU A 8 31.04 58.27 -54.23
C GLU A 8 32.30 58.91 -54.79
N ARG A 9 33.23 58.10 -55.32
CA ARG A 9 34.46 58.59 -55.93
C ARG A 9 34.19 59.45 -57.17
N VAL A 10 33.28 59.03 -58.05
CA VAL A 10 32.90 59.82 -59.24
C VAL A 10 32.18 61.11 -58.85
N LEU A 11 31.26 61.05 -57.88
CA LEU A 11 30.60 62.25 -57.35
C LEU A 11 31.61 63.26 -56.78
N ARG A 12 32.59 62.76 -56.01
CA ARG A 12 33.68 63.58 -55.48
C ARG A 12 34.50 64.22 -56.59
N GLU A 13 34.80 63.49 -57.65
CA GLU A 13 35.56 64.00 -58.80
C GLU A 13 34.77 65.07 -59.57
N ILE A 14 33.45 64.89 -59.75
CA ILE A 14 32.56 65.91 -60.32
C ILE A 14 32.55 67.17 -59.45
N HIS A 15 32.44 67.03 -58.12
CA HIS A 15 32.47 68.16 -57.20
C HIS A 15 33.80 68.92 -57.25
N VAL A 16 34.93 68.21 -57.27
CA VAL A 16 36.27 68.83 -57.39
C VAL A 16 36.43 69.52 -58.73
N MET A 17 35.92 68.94 -59.82
CA MET A 17 35.94 69.54 -61.14
C MET A 17 35.17 70.86 -61.16
N PHE A 18 33.96 70.90 -60.58
CA PHE A 18 33.16 72.12 -60.49
C PHE A 18 33.81 73.19 -59.60
N ALA A 19 34.41 72.80 -58.47
CA ALA A 19 35.12 73.73 -57.58
C ALA A 19 36.36 74.37 -58.24
N ASN A 20 37.06 73.63 -59.11
CA ASN A 20 38.28 74.10 -59.76
C ASN A 20 38.05 74.85 -61.09
N SER A 21 36.84 74.80 -61.64
CA SER A 21 36.52 75.43 -62.92
C SER A 21 36.31 76.94 -62.82
N LYS A 22 36.66 77.67 -63.89
CA LYS A 22 36.62 79.14 -63.90
C LYS A 22 35.20 79.65 -64.14
N HIS A 23 34.80 80.67 -63.39
CA HIS A 23 33.53 81.38 -63.60
C HIS A 23 33.50 82.11 -64.94
N LEU A 24 32.33 82.18 -65.56
CA LEU A 24 32.11 82.95 -66.77
C LEU A 24 32.14 84.45 -66.44
N LYS A 25 32.81 85.25 -67.26
CA LYS A 25 32.94 86.70 -67.01
C LYS A 25 31.57 87.37 -67.07
N GLY A 26 31.04 87.75 -65.90
CA GLY A 26 29.78 88.47 -65.76
C GLY A 26 28.79 87.81 -64.80
N ASP A 27 28.91 86.51 -64.54
CA ASP A 27 28.01 85.74 -63.67
C ASP A 27 28.81 84.77 -62.77
N GLU A 28 28.76 84.98 -61.45
CA GLU A 28 29.38 84.07 -60.46
C GLU A 28 28.70 82.69 -60.41
N ASN A 29 27.48 82.56 -60.93
CA ASN A 29 26.72 81.31 -60.91
C ASN A 29 26.96 80.41 -62.14
N GLN A 30 27.73 80.87 -63.13
CA GLN A 30 28.00 80.10 -64.35
C GLN A 30 29.47 79.73 -64.44
N ILE A 31 29.73 78.47 -64.77
CA ILE A 31 31.06 77.89 -64.72
C ILE A 31 31.44 77.28 -66.07
N LEU A 32 32.67 77.55 -66.54
CA LEU A 32 33.20 77.01 -67.77
C LEU A 32 33.85 75.65 -67.51
N VAL A 33 33.28 74.59 -68.09
CA VAL A 33 33.75 73.22 -67.89
C VAL A 33 34.03 72.52 -69.22
N ASP A 34 35.01 71.61 -69.23
CA ASP A 34 35.31 70.76 -70.37
C ASP A 34 34.18 69.75 -70.59
N LYS A 35 33.49 69.89 -71.72
CA LYS A 35 32.37 69.05 -72.14
C LYS A 35 32.78 67.57 -72.20
N ALA A 36 33.95 67.22 -72.72
CA ALA A 36 34.31 65.82 -72.88
C ALA A 36 34.46 65.11 -71.52
N LYS A 37 35.09 65.78 -70.56
CA LYS A 37 35.32 65.24 -69.20
C LYS A 37 34.04 65.18 -68.38
N THR A 38 33.17 66.20 -68.48
CA THR A 38 31.88 66.18 -67.78
C THR A 38 31.00 65.02 -68.25
N PHE A 39 30.91 64.81 -69.56
CA PHE A 39 30.12 63.71 -70.11
C PHE A 39 30.74 62.34 -69.78
N GLN A 40 32.06 62.22 -69.71
CA GLN A 40 32.70 60.97 -69.26
C GLN A 40 32.39 60.64 -67.80
N LEU A 41 32.52 61.61 -66.88
CA LEU A 41 32.19 61.42 -65.47
C LEU A 41 30.69 61.14 -65.27
N LEU A 42 29.82 61.80 -66.04
CA LEU A 42 28.39 61.57 -65.99
C LEU A 42 27.99 60.18 -66.50
N ASN A 43 28.64 59.71 -67.58
CA ASN A 43 28.43 58.36 -68.10
C ASN A 43 28.91 57.29 -67.11
N GLN A 44 30.06 57.50 -66.47
CA GLN A 44 30.55 56.61 -65.41
C GLN A 44 29.60 56.58 -64.21
N LEU A 45 29.08 57.74 -63.80
CA LEU A 45 28.08 57.83 -62.74
C LEU A 45 26.83 57.01 -63.09
N ASN A 46 26.33 57.13 -64.31
CA ASN A 46 25.14 56.40 -64.76
C ASN A 46 25.35 54.87 -64.69
N VAL A 47 26.51 54.39 -65.13
CA VAL A 47 26.86 52.95 -65.04
C VAL A 47 26.89 52.47 -63.60
N TYR A 48 27.48 53.24 -62.67
CA TYR A 48 27.54 52.84 -61.26
C TYR A 48 26.20 52.93 -60.54
N VAL A 49 25.31 53.83 -60.95
CA VAL A 49 23.93 53.88 -60.44
C VAL A 49 23.20 52.59 -60.83
N TYR A 50 23.31 52.13 -62.07
CA TYR A 50 22.69 50.86 -62.49
C TYR A 50 23.31 49.65 -61.79
N GLU A 51 24.64 49.59 -61.65
CA GLU A 51 25.33 48.50 -60.93
C GLU A 51 24.88 48.43 -59.45
N MET A 52 24.67 49.58 -58.79
CA MET A 52 24.17 49.64 -57.41
C MET A 52 22.71 49.16 -57.30
N MET A 53 21.86 49.53 -58.26
CA MET A 53 20.46 49.07 -58.30
C MET A 53 20.40 47.54 -58.46
N ASP A 54 21.20 46.98 -59.37
CA ASP A 54 21.28 45.53 -59.59
C ASP A 54 21.79 44.79 -58.34
N GLU A 55 22.83 45.29 -57.66
CA GLU A 55 23.33 44.69 -56.41
C GLU A 55 22.30 44.72 -55.29
N HIS A 56 21.54 45.80 -55.18
CA HIS A 56 20.47 45.92 -54.20
C HIS A 56 19.33 44.93 -54.48
N ASP A 57 18.90 44.80 -55.74
CA ASP A 57 17.84 43.87 -56.14
C ASP A 57 18.27 42.41 -55.91
N VAL A 58 19.52 42.06 -56.21
CA VAL A 58 20.09 40.74 -55.89
C VAL A 58 20.13 40.50 -54.38
N THR A 59 20.51 41.52 -53.60
CA THR A 59 20.57 41.43 -52.13
C THR A 59 19.17 41.28 -51.54
N GLN A 60 18.17 41.99 -52.05
CA GLN A 60 16.77 41.84 -51.63
C GLN A 60 16.23 40.46 -51.99
N ALA A 61 16.44 39.98 -53.21
CA ALA A 61 16.02 38.65 -53.64
C ALA A 61 16.67 37.54 -52.78
N SER A 62 17.94 37.71 -52.41
CA SER A 62 18.65 36.81 -51.50
C SER A 62 18.06 36.82 -50.08
N LYS A 63 17.79 38.01 -49.53
CA LYS A 63 17.13 38.16 -48.22
C LYS A 63 15.76 37.51 -48.21
N ASP A 64 14.95 37.71 -49.26
CA ASP A 64 13.63 37.11 -49.38
C ASP A 64 13.72 35.58 -49.49
N LYS A 65 14.72 35.05 -50.20
CA LYS A 65 14.96 33.60 -50.25
C LYS A 65 15.28 33.04 -48.86
N ILE A 66 16.18 33.69 -48.12
CA ILE A 66 16.55 33.28 -46.76
C ILE A 66 15.32 33.33 -45.84
N ARG A 67 14.52 34.39 -45.95
CA ARG A 67 13.29 34.56 -45.16
C ARG A 67 12.30 33.43 -45.43
N ARG A 68 12.02 33.11 -46.70
CA ARG A 68 11.12 31.99 -47.04
C ARG A 68 11.65 30.65 -46.56
N GLU A 69 12.96 30.43 -46.63
CA GLU A 69 13.56 29.21 -46.11
C GLU A 69 13.48 29.11 -44.59
N ALA A 70 13.62 30.23 -43.88
CA ALA A 70 13.44 30.31 -42.44
C ALA A 70 11.98 30.06 -42.03
N GLU A 71 11.02 30.68 -42.74
CA GLU A 71 9.58 30.45 -42.55
C GLU A 71 9.24 28.97 -42.77
N ARG A 72 9.68 28.36 -43.87
CA ARG A 72 9.47 26.92 -44.14
C ARG A 72 10.14 26.00 -43.11
N LYS A 73 11.28 26.40 -42.55
CA LYS A 73 11.91 25.65 -41.44
C LYS A 73 11.08 25.78 -40.17
N GLY A 74 10.60 26.98 -39.85
CA GLY A 74 9.70 27.24 -38.72
C GLY A 74 8.41 26.42 -38.81
N GLU A 75 7.74 26.43 -39.96
CA GLU A 75 6.52 25.64 -40.17
C GLU A 75 6.75 24.14 -39.98
N ARG A 76 7.87 23.60 -40.50
CA ARG A 76 8.21 22.19 -40.29
C ARG A 76 8.49 21.86 -38.83
N MET A 77 9.14 22.75 -38.09
CA MET A 77 9.37 22.58 -36.66
C MET A 77 8.06 22.58 -35.88
N ILE A 78 7.12 23.47 -36.23
CA ILE A 78 5.79 23.52 -35.60
C ILE A 78 5.03 22.22 -35.87
N LEU A 79 4.98 21.77 -37.13
CA LEU A 79 4.29 20.53 -37.49
C LEU A 79 4.92 19.29 -36.84
N GLU A 80 6.24 19.25 -36.70
CA GLU A 80 6.94 18.18 -35.99
C GLU A 80 6.64 18.20 -34.47
N ALA A 81 6.56 19.39 -33.87
CA ALA A 81 6.19 19.56 -32.48
C ALA A 81 4.72 19.17 -32.23
N GLU A 82 3.82 19.54 -33.14
CA GLU A 82 2.41 19.17 -33.11
C GLU A 82 2.25 17.65 -33.16
N LYS A 83 2.90 16.99 -34.12
CA LYS A 83 2.89 15.53 -34.21
C LYS A 83 3.43 14.86 -32.93
N ARG A 84 4.52 15.38 -32.36
CA ARG A 84 5.04 14.84 -31.08
C ARG A 84 4.05 15.01 -29.93
N ALA A 85 3.35 16.15 -29.88
CA ALA A 85 2.33 16.39 -28.86
C ALA A 85 1.15 15.41 -29.03
N GLU A 86 0.73 15.15 -30.27
CA GLU A 86 -0.28 14.14 -30.58
C GLU A 86 0.18 12.72 -30.18
N ASP A 87 1.42 12.35 -30.48
CA ASP A 87 1.98 11.04 -30.10
C ASP A 87 2.00 10.86 -28.57
N VAL A 88 2.40 11.90 -27.82
CA VAL A 88 2.38 11.87 -26.35
C VAL A 88 0.95 11.79 -25.81
N TYR A 89 0.01 12.50 -26.42
CA TYR A 89 -1.40 12.42 -26.05
C TYR A 89 -2.00 11.03 -26.34
N ALA A 90 -1.67 10.44 -27.49
CA ALA A 90 -2.09 9.08 -27.81
C ALA A 90 -1.51 8.08 -26.80
N ALA A 91 -0.22 8.22 -26.47
CA ALA A 91 0.43 7.36 -25.48
C ALA A 91 -0.19 7.50 -24.09
N SER A 92 -0.56 8.70 -23.65
CA SER A 92 -1.20 8.90 -22.34
C SER A 92 -2.61 8.32 -22.30
N VAL A 93 -3.40 8.46 -23.36
CA VAL A 93 -4.71 7.83 -23.48
C VAL A 93 -4.59 6.31 -23.45
N LEU A 94 -3.65 5.73 -24.20
CA LEU A 94 -3.42 4.29 -24.18
C LEU A 94 -2.95 3.80 -22.81
N TYR A 95 -2.03 4.53 -22.16
CA TYR A 95 -1.52 4.19 -20.84
C TYR A 95 -2.61 4.23 -19.76
N THR A 96 -3.47 5.26 -19.80
CA THR A 96 -4.60 5.35 -18.86
C THR A 96 -5.62 4.24 -19.10
N ASN A 97 -5.90 3.90 -20.35
CA ASN A 97 -6.77 2.78 -20.67
C ASN A 97 -6.20 1.44 -20.19
N GLU A 98 -4.90 1.20 -20.39
CA GLU A 98 -4.22 0.00 -19.89
C GLU A 98 -4.19 -0.06 -18.37
N SER A 99 -3.92 1.07 -17.71
CA SER A 99 -3.96 1.17 -16.24
C SER A 99 -5.35 0.87 -15.69
N LEU A 100 -6.40 1.38 -16.32
CA LEU A 100 -7.78 1.06 -15.97
C LEU A 100 -8.09 -0.42 -16.16
N HIS A 101 -7.57 -1.03 -17.23
CA HIS A 101 -7.72 -2.46 -17.47
C HIS A 101 -7.04 -3.29 -16.37
N HIS A 102 -5.82 -2.94 -15.96
CA HIS A 102 -5.13 -3.59 -14.85
C HIS A 102 -5.87 -3.46 -13.51
N VAL A 103 -6.50 -2.30 -13.25
CA VAL A 103 -7.36 -2.13 -12.07
C VAL A 103 -8.56 -3.07 -12.12
N GLN A 104 -9.22 -3.19 -13.28
CA GLN A 104 -10.33 -4.12 -13.47
C GLN A 104 -9.89 -5.57 -13.25
N GLU A 105 -8.78 -5.98 -13.86
CA GLU A 105 -8.22 -7.33 -13.68
C GLU A 105 -7.89 -7.62 -12.20
N SER A 106 -7.40 -6.61 -11.48
CA SER A 106 -7.11 -6.76 -10.04
C SER A 106 -8.37 -6.88 -9.20
N ILE A 107 -9.45 -6.15 -9.55
CA ILE A 107 -10.76 -6.30 -8.93
C ILE A 107 -11.33 -7.70 -9.20
N ASP A 108 -11.25 -8.18 -10.43
CA ASP A 108 -11.75 -9.50 -10.81
C ASP A 108 -10.99 -10.60 -10.06
N ARG A 109 -9.66 -10.52 -9.98
CA ARG A 109 -8.84 -11.42 -9.17
C ARG A 109 -9.24 -11.37 -7.69
N ALA A 110 -9.43 -10.18 -7.12
CA ALA A 110 -9.87 -10.05 -5.74
C ALA A 110 -11.27 -10.66 -5.50
N ASN A 111 -12.19 -10.50 -6.46
CA ASN A 111 -13.52 -11.13 -6.40
C ASN A 111 -13.42 -12.66 -6.42
N GLU A 112 -12.59 -13.22 -7.30
CA GLU A 112 -12.35 -14.66 -7.37
C GLU A 112 -11.76 -15.21 -6.05
N GLU A 113 -10.85 -14.48 -5.42
CA GLU A 113 -10.30 -14.83 -4.11
C GLU A 113 -11.35 -14.81 -3.00
N VAL A 114 -12.18 -13.76 -2.97
CA VAL A 114 -13.28 -13.65 -2.01
C VAL A 114 -14.27 -14.80 -2.20
N GLU A 115 -14.65 -15.12 -3.44
CA GLU A 115 -15.51 -16.27 -3.72
C GLU A 115 -14.91 -17.59 -3.25
N ARG A 116 -13.59 -17.75 -3.39
CA ARG A 116 -12.88 -18.95 -2.94
C ARG A 116 -12.90 -19.07 -1.42
N ILE A 117 -12.62 -17.98 -0.71
CA ILE A 117 -12.69 -17.93 0.76
C ILE A 117 -14.12 -18.20 1.24
N LEU A 118 -15.13 -17.63 0.58
CA LEU A 118 -16.53 -17.89 0.91
C LEU A 118 -16.90 -19.36 0.73
N LYS A 119 -16.46 -20.01 -0.34
CA LYS A 119 -16.67 -21.46 -0.53
C LYS A 119 -15.96 -22.28 0.55
N GLN A 120 -14.70 -21.99 0.83
CA GLN A 120 -13.93 -22.68 1.88
C GLN A 120 -14.55 -22.51 3.26
N THR A 121 -14.97 -21.30 3.62
CA THR A 121 -15.64 -21.03 4.90
C THR A 121 -16.99 -21.71 4.99
N GLN A 122 -17.76 -21.76 3.88
CA GLN A 122 -19.00 -22.52 3.82
C GLN A 122 -18.75 -24.02 4.05
N ASP A 123 -17.74 -24.61 3.43
CA ASP A 123 -17.40 -26.02 3.59
C ASP A 123 -16.96 -26.33 5.03
N LEU A 124 -16.16 -25.45 5.65
CA LEU A 124 -15.76 -25.55 7.05
C LEU A 124 -16.96 -25.44 8.01
N LEU A 125 -17.91 -24.54 7.74
CA LEU A 125 -19.13 -24.43 8.55
C LEU A 125 -20.01 -25.67 8.42
N MET A 126 -20.08 -26.26 7.22
CA MET A 126 -20.82 -27.49 6.97
C MET A 126 -20.21 -28.68 7.73
N SER A 127 -18.88 -28.82 7.72
CA SER A 127 -18.20 -29.88 8.49
C SER A 127 -18.34 -29.67 9.99
N GLN A 128 -18.19 -28.44 10.50
CA GLN A 128 -18.42 -28.15 11.91
C GLN A 128 -19.87 -28.44 12.34
N LYS A 129 -20.85 -28.14 11.48
CA LYS A 129 -22.25 -28.47 11.74
C LYS A 129 -22.46 -29.98 11.82
N GLU A 130 -21.79 -30.77 10.98
CA GLU A 130 -21.82 -32.22 11.03
C GLU A 130 -21.23 -32.75 12.34
N THR A 131 -20.05 -32.28 12.74
CA THR A 131 -19.44 -32.64 14.04
C THR A 131 -20.32 -32.24 15.22
N ILE A 132 -20.97 -31.06 15.19
CA ILE A 132 -21.92 -30.66 16.24
C ILE A 132 -23.11 -31.63 16.27
N ARG A 133 -23.60 -32.07 15.12
CA ARG A 133 -24.71 -33.03 15.04
C ARG A 133 -24.30 -34.40 15.59
N GLU A 134 -23.10 -34.87 15.28
CA GLU A 134 -22.51 -36.10 15.83
C GLU A 134 -22.38 -36.01 17.35
N ASN A 135 -21.78 -34.94 17.87
CA ASN A 135 -21.67 -34.68 19.31
C ASN A 135 -23.04 -34.62 19.98
N GLN A 136 -24.04 -34.00 19.33
CA GLN A 136 -25.41 -34.00 19.83
C GLN A 136 -25.99 -35.41 19.89
N SER A 137 -25.80 -36.24 18.86
CA SER A 137 -26.26 -37.63 18.89
C SER A 137 -25.57 -38.46 19.98
N GLU A 138 -24.26 -38.33 20.14
CA GLU A 138 -23.50 -39.00 21.21
C GLU A 138 -23.99 -38.59 22.60
N LEU A 139 -24.21 -37.29 22.82
CA LEU A 139 -24.77 -36.79 24.08
C LEU A 139 -26.18 -37.34 24.32
N THR A 140 -27.02 -37.43 23.30
CA THR A 140 -28.37 -38.00 23.45
C THR A 140 -28.34 -39.50 23.77
N GLU A 141 -27.41 -40.25 23.15
CA GLU A 141 -27.21 -41.67 23.41
C GLU A 141 -26.73 -41.91 24.85
N GLN A 142 -25.72 -41.16 25.31
CA GLN A 142 -25.24 -41.22 26.69
C GLN A 142 -26.35 -40.89 27.71
N LEU A 143 -27.18 -39.89 27.43
CA LEU A 143 -28.30 -39.54 28.29
C LEU A 143 -29.36 -40.65 28.33
N GLN A 144 -29.61 -41.33 27.21
CA GLN A 144 -30.50 -42.48 27.15
C GLN A 144 -29.94 -43.66 27.96
N ASP A 145 -28.65 -43.98 27.83
CA ASP A 145 -27.98 -45.01 28.62
C ASP A 145 -28.07 -44.72 30.13
N MET A 146 -27.89 -43.45 30.52
CA MET A 146 -28.07 -43.02 31.92
C MET A 146 -29.52 -43.18 32.41
N ALA A 147 -30.51 -42.92 31.55
CA ALA A 147 -31.92 -43.12 31.88
C ALA A 147 -32.26 -44.61 32.03
N ASP A 148 -31.73 -45.46 31.17
CA ASP A 148 -31.91 -46.90 31.21
C ASP A 148 -31.21 -47.51 32.43
N ALA A 149 -30.00 -47.05 32.78
CA ALA A 149 -29.30 -47.47 33.99
C ALA A 149 -30.14 -47.26 35.26
N LYS A 150 -30.84 -46.11 35.39
CA LYS A 150 -31.77 -45.88 36.52
C LYS A 150 -32.92 -46.89 36.55
N THR A 151 -33.41 -47.30 35.39
CA THR A 151 -34.45 -48.34 35.27
C THR A 151 -33.90 -49.71 35.68
N TYR A 152 -32.69 -50.06 35.26
CA TYR A 152 -32.01 -51.30 35.68
C TYR A 152 -31.68 -51.31 37.18
N PHE A 153 -31.25 -50.19 37.77
CA PHE A 153 -31.04 -50.08 39.22
C PHE A 153 -32.32 -50.42 39.98
N ARG A 154 -33.47 -49.90 39.54
CA ARG A 154 -34.77 -50.19 40.15
C ARG A 154 -35.15 -51.66 40.06
N LEU A 155 -34.87 -52.31 38.92
CA LEU A 155 -35.11 -53.75 38.74
C LEU A 155 -34.20 -54.60 39.63
N ILE A 156 -32.94 -54.20 39.80
CA ILE A 156 -31.98 -54.86 40.70
C ILE A 156 -32.44 -54.72 42.15
N GLU A 157 -32.84 -53.52 42.58
CA GLU A 157 -33.39 -53.28 43.91
C GLU A 157 -34.62 -54.15 44.18
N GLU A 158 -35.56 -54.22 43.22
CA GLU A 158 -36.74 -55.08 43.33
C GLU A 158 -36.34 -56.56 43.44
N ARG A 159 -35.41 -57.01 42.59
CA ARG A 159 -34.94 -58.40 42.59
C ARG A 159 -34.21 -58.75 43.89
N ASN A 160 -33.40 -57.85 44.41
CA ASN A 160 -32.71 -58.00 45.69
C ASN A 160 -33.69 -58.04 46.85
N ALA A 161 -34.72 -57.18 46.87
CA ALA A 161 -35.77 -57.23 47.87
C ALA A 161 -36.54 -58.57 47.84
N GLN A 162 -36.81 -59.11 46.65
CA GLN A 162 -37.41 -60.44 46.50
C GLN A 162 -36.47 -61.56 46.96
N LEU A 163 -35.17 -61.47 46.67
CA LEU A 163 -34.16 -62.41 47.16
C LEU A 163 -34.09 -62.39 48.68
N GLU A 164 -34.08 -61.22 49.30
CA GLU A 164 -34.07 -61.09 50.76
C GLU A 164 -35.36 -61.66 51.38
N LYS A 165 -36.53 -61.45 50.77
CA LYS A 165 -37.77 -62.10 51.20
C LYS A 165 -37.68 -63.63 51.12
N ARG A 166 -37.17 -64.18 50.01
CA ARG A 166 -36.99 -65.63 49.85
C ARG A 166 -35.91 -66.19 50.79
N LYS A 167 -34.80 -65.48 51.00
CA LYS A 167 -33.77 -65.86 51.98
C LYS A 167 -34.32 -65.81 53.40
N ALA A 168 -35.13 -64.82 53.74
CA ALA A 168 -35.79 -64.74 55.05
C ALA A 168 -36.80 -65.88 55.23
N GLN A 169 -37.56 -66.24 54.19
CA GLN A 169 -38.44 -67.41 54.20
C GLN A 169 -37.64 -68.71 54.31
N ALA A 170 -36.61 -68.91 53.49
CA ALA A 170 -35.72 -70.07 53.55
C ALA A 170 -34.96 -70.15 54.89
N ARG A 171 -34.62 -69.01 55.52
CA ARG A 171 -34.05 -68.96 56.86
C ARG A 171 -35.08 -69.38 57.90
N LYS A 172 -36.33 -68.91 57.81
CA LYS A 172 -37.43 -69.36 58.68
C LYS A 172 -37.69 -70.87 58.49
N GLU A 173 -37.68 -71.37 57.26
CA GLU A 173 -37.80 -72.79 56.95
C GLU A 173 -36.61 -73.59 57.47
N ARG A 174 -35.38 -73.10 57.33
CA ARG A 174 -34.19 -73.73 57.93
C ARG A 174 -34.24 -73.71 59.44
N GLU A 175 -34.68 -72.62 60.07
CA GLU A 175 -34.89 -72.54 61.52
C GLU A 175 -35.99 -73.51 61.98
N GLN A 176 -37.06 -73.68 61.20
CA GLN A 176 -38.09 -74.69 61.45
C GLN A 176 -37.57 -76.13 61.28
N ILE A 177 -36.83 -76.42 60.20
CA ILE A 177 -36.22 -77.73 59.95
C ILE A 177 -35.15 -78.03 61.01
N MET A 178 -34.36 -77.03 61.42
CA MET A 178 -33.35 -77.14 62.47
C MET A 178 -34.01 -77.32 63.84
N ALA A 179 -35.15 -76.66 64.13
CA ALA A 179 -35.95 -76.94 65.32
C ALA A 179 -36.56 -78.35 65.30
N MET A 180 -36.93 -78.87 64.12
CA MET A 180 -37.47 -80.21 63.93
C MET A 180 -36.37 -81.29 64.05
N THR A 181 -35.17 -81.04 63.50
CA THR A 181 -33.99 -81.94 63.60
C THR A 181 -33.24 -81.82 64.93
N SER A 182 -33.42 -80.74 65.69
CA SER A 182 -32.90 -80.60 67.06
C SER A 182 -33.73 -81.38 68.09
N ARG A 183 -34.91 -81.90 67.70
CA ARG A 183 -35.71 -82.80 68.54
C ARG A 183 -35.18 -84.24 68.57
N ASP A 184 -34.38 -84.65 67.58
CA ASP A 184 -33.91 -86.04 67.40
C ASP A 184 -32.38 -86.23 67.41
N LYS A 185 -31.61 -85.28 67.96
CA LYS A 185 -30.16 -85.46 68.21
C LYS A 185 -29.79 -85.14 69.65
N LYS A 186 -30.16 -86.03 70.57
CA LYS A 186 -29.33 -86.29 71.75
C LYS A 186 -28.15 -87.17 71.31
N VAL A 187 -27.01 -86.95 71.95
CA VAL A 187 -25.81 -87.83 72.00
C VAL A 187 -24.59 -87.33 71.19
N ASN A 188 -23.57 -87.00 71.98
CA ASN A 188 -22.13 -86.83 71.72
C ASN A 188 -21.60 -85.46 71.24
N LYS A 189 -21.10 -84.69 72.22
CA LYS A 189 -20.04 -83.69 72.02
C LYS A 189 -18.70 -84.46 71.90
N PRO A 190 -18.02 -84.49 70.75
CA PRO A 190 -16.65 -84.99 70.69
C PRO A 190 -15.69 -83.97 71.32
N GLU A 191 -14.95 -84.37 72.35
CA GLU A 191 -13.77 -83.65 72.81
C GLU A 191 -12.65 -83.83 71.79
N VAL A 192 -12.38 -82.80 70.99
CA VAL A 192 -11.21 -82.78 70.10
C VAL A 192 -9.99 -82.39 70.93
N LYS A 193 -9.24 -83.39 71.42
CA LYS A 193 -7.89 -83.18 71.95
C LYS A 193 -6.92 -83.03 70.78
N VAL A 194 -6.43 -81.81 70.57
CA VAL A 194 -5.43 -81.50 69.56
C VAL A 194 -4.06 -82.06 70.00
N ASN A 195 -3.44 -82.89 69.16
CA ASN A 195 -2.12 -83.44 69.41
C ASN A 195 -1.05 -82.38 69.09
N LYS A 196 -0.47 -81.74 70.11
CA LYS A 196 0.48 -80.62 69.95
C LYS A 196 1.76 -81.04 69.24
N ASP A 197 2.22 -82.28 69.45
CA ASP A 197 3.45 -82.84 68.85
C ASP A 197 3.33 -83.05 67.32
N TYR A 198 2.11 -83.05 66.77
CA TYR A 198 1.89 -83.18 65.34
C TYR A 198 2.23 -81.88 64.59
N PHE A 199 1.90 -80.71 65.16
CA PHE A 199 2.15 -79.41 64.53
C PHE A 199 3.64 -79.03 64.51
N GLU A 200 4.41 -79.47 65.51
CA GLU A 200 5.86 -79.23 65.59
C GLU A 200 6.65 -80.05 64.56
N ARG A 201 6.16 -81.25 64.19
CA ARG A 201 6.78 -82.09 63.15
C ARG A 201 6.42 -81.68 61.73
N THR A 202 5.32 -80.96 61.51
CA THR A 202 4.88 -80.50 60.19
C THR A 202 5.18 -79.04 59.90
N GLY A 203 5.88 -78.32 60.80
CA GLY A 203 6.47 -77.01 60.51
C GLY A 203 5.49 -75.90 60.11
N MET A 204 4.22 -75.99 60.50
CA MET A 204 3.18 -75.00 60.20
C MET A 204 2.81 -74.26 61.48
N SER A 205 3.31 -73.03 61.62
CA SER A 205 2.95 -72.13 62.72
C SER A 205 1.57 -71.51 62.46
N LEU A 206 0.75 -71.51 63.51
CA LEU A 206 -0.57 -70.90 63.55
C LEU A 206 -0.41 -69.37 63.54
N LYS A 207 -0.65 -68.73 62.39
CA LYS A 207 -0.66 -67.26 62.27
C LYS A 207 -2.11 -66.76 62.32
N GLU A 208 -2.42 -66.08 63.42
CA GLU A 208 -3.63 -65.28 63.60
C GLU A 208 -3.65 -64.09 62.61
N THR A 209 -4.84 -63.83 62.09
CA THR A 209 -5.21 -62.69 61.26
C THR A 209 -5.31 -61.42 62.11
N ASP A 210 -4.85 -60.28 61.59
CA ASP A 210 -5.45 -58.99 61.94
C ASP A 210 -5.56 -58.08 60.72
N SER A 211 -6.71 -57.43 60.65
CA SER A 211 -7.23 -56.53 59.63
C SER A 211 -6.95 -55.08 60.02
N GLY A 212 -6.48 -54.26 59.08
CA GLY A 212 -6.25 -52.83 59.29
C GLY A 212 -6.53 -52.01 58.03
N ASN A 213 -7.50 -51.12 58.17
CA ASN A 213 -8.14 -50.24 57.19
C ASN A 213 -7.30 -48.98 56.87
N GLU A 214 -7.55 -48.35 55.70
CA GLU A 214 -7.64 -46.89 55.37
C GLU A 214 -6.64 -45.90 56.04
N GLU A 215 -5.97 -44.94 55.40
CA GLU A 215 -6.38 -43.86 54.49
C GLU A 215 -5.09 -43.07 54.13
N GLU A 216 -4.84 -42.69 52.87
CA GLU A 216 -3.77 -41.73 52.51
C GLU A 216 -4.39 -40.38 52.10
N GLU A 217 -3.99 -39.32 52.82
CA GLU A 217 -4.40 -37.94 52.64
C GLU A 217 -3.82 -37.30 51.36
N ALA A 218 -4.67 -36.63 50.58
CA ALA A 218 -4.24 -35.74 49.49
C ALA A 218 -4.10 -34.28 50.01
N PRO A 219 -3.04 -33.54 49.63
CA PRO A 219 -2.86 -32.15 50.09
C PRO A 219 -3.76 -31.17 49.32
N LYS A 220 -4.36 -30.24 50.06
CA LYS A 220 -5.08 -29.05 49.58
C LYS A 220 -4.13 -28.08 48.87
N VAL A 221 -4.52 -27.60 47.69
CA VAL A 221 -3.89 -26.46 47.01
C VAL A 221 -4.79 -25.23 47.20
N GLU A 222 -4.20 -24.18 47.76
CA GLU A 222 -4.81 -22.87 47.98
C GLU A 222 -5.02 -22.13 46.65
N ALA A 223 -6.19 -21.53 46.46
CA ALA A 223 -6.52 -20.74 45.29
C ALA A 223 -5.84 -19.36 45.37
N ALA A 224 -4.92 -19.09 44.44
CA ALA A 224 -4.42 -17.74 44.20
C ALA A 224 -5.43 -16.95 43.36
N GLU A 225 -6.02 -15.90 43.93
CA GLU A 225 -6.78 -14.89 43.16
C GLU A 225 -5.81 -14.09 42.29
N VAL A 226 -5.82 -14.35 40.99
CA VAL A 226 -5.10 -13.56 39.99
C VAL A 226 -6.06 -12.52 39.42
N THR A 227 -6.10 -11.32 40.00
CA THR A 227 -6.76 -10.15 39.40
C THR A 227 -5.82 -9.46 38.41
N VAL A 228 -6.02 -9.72 37.12
CA VAL A 228 -5.29 -9.08 36.02
C VAL A 228 -5.93 -7.73 35.69
N ASN A 229 -5.21 -6.62 35.91
CA ASN A 229 -5.61 -5.30 35.40
C ASN A 229 -5.31 -5.19 33.89
N GLN A 230 -6.32 -5.41 33.04
CA GLN A 230 -6.16 -5.48 31.58
C GLN A 230 -6.08 -4.12 30.86
N ASN A 231 -6.36 -2.99 31.53
CA ASN A 231 -6.57 -1.70 30.84
C ASN A 231 -5.44 -0.67 30.94
N ALA A 232 -4.40 -0.85 31.76
CA ALA A 232 -3.40 0.20 31.96
C ALA A 232 -2.17 0.11 31.04
N ASN A 233 -1.79 -1.10 30.62
CA ASN A 233 -0.60 -1.30 29.78
C ASN A 233 -0.89 -1.27 28.29
N TYR A 234 -2.13 -1.54 27.88
CA TYR A 234 -2.53 -1.55 26.47
C TYR A 234 -2.61 -0.15 25.83
N PHE A 235 -2.75 0.92 26.62
CA PHE A 235 -2.88 2.29 26.09
C PHE A 235 -1.58 3.11 26.10
N LYS A 236 -0.50 2.62 26.75
CA LYS A 236 0.75 3.39 26.87
C LYS A 236 1.59 3.39 25.60
N TRP A 237 1.63 2.27 24.88
CA TRP A 237 2.42 2.15 23.65
C TRP A 237 1.80 2.90 22.46
N LYS A 238 0.48 3.06 22.44
CA LYS A 238 -0.25 3.77 21.37
C LYS A 238 -0.17 5.31 21.50
N ASN A 239 -0.03 5.83 22.71
CA ASN A 239 0.13 7.27 22.93
C ASN A 239 1.58 7.73 22.73
N GLY A 240 2.58 6.89 23.07
CA GLY A 240 3.99 7.24 22.88
C GLY A 240 4.40 7.40 21.41
N THR A 241 3.80 6.63 20.50
CA THR A 241 4.05 6.72 19.05
C THR A 241 3.42 7.98 18.45
N LEU A 242 2.21 8.34 18.87
CA LEU A 242 1.52 9.54 18.37
C LEU A 242 2.21 10.86 18.77
N ASP A 243 2.84 10.93 19.94
CA ASP A 243 3.55 12.12 20.39
C ASP A 243 4.95 12.26 19.76
N GLU A 244 5.61 11.15 19.44
CA GLU A 244 6.90 11.15 18.70
C GLU A 244 6.71 11.50 17.23
N ASP A 245 5.64 11.01 16.59
CA ASP A 245 5.34 11.31 15.18
C ASP A 245 4.90 12.78 14.99
N LYS A 246 4.17 13.34 15.96
CA LYS A 246 3.83 14.78 15.96
C LYS A 246 5.04 15.68 16.15
N LYS A 247 5.99 15.28 17.00
CA LYS A 247 7.25 16.03 17.19
C LYS A 247 8.11 16.01 15.93
N LYS A 248 8.16 14.88 15.22
CA LYS A 248 8.89 14.76 13.95
C LYS A 248 8.22 15.57 12.83
N GLU A 249 6.89 15.60 12.77
CA GLU A 249 6.17 16.46 11.81
C GLU A 249 6.33 17.96 12.10
N GLU A 250 6.44 18.38 13.36
CA GLU A 250 6.70 19.79 13.69
C GLU A 250 8.14 20.20 13.36
N GLU A 251 9.15 19.35 13.60
CA GLU A 251 10.54 19.60 13.22
C GLU A 251 10.76 19.61 11.70
N GLU A 252 10.05 18.77 10.93
CA GLU A 252 10.11 18.79 9.45
C GLU A 252 9.43 20.04 8.87
N LYS A 253 8.35 20.52 9.49
CA LYS A 253 7.66 21.75 9.06
C LYS A 253 8.46 23.02 9.38
N GLU A 254 9.25 23.04 10.46
CA GLU A 254 10.17 24.15 10.72
C GLU A 254 11.35 24.16 9.76
N LYS A 255 11.91 22.99 9.41
CA LYS A 255 12.99 22.90 8.41
C LYS A 255 12.53 23.28 7.00
N ALA A 256 11.33 22.87 6.60
CA ALA A 256 10.76 23.25 5.30
C ALA A 256 10.51 24.77 5.19
N LYS A 257 10.17 25.45 6.31
CA LYS A 257 10.01 26.91 6.33
C LYS A 257 11.35 27.65 6.28
N GLU A 258 12.40 27.13 6.92
CA GLU A 258 13.76 27.69 6.79
C GLU A 258 14.33 27.50 5.37
N GLU A 259 13.99 26.41 4.68
CA GLU A 259 14.38 26.19 3.28
C GLU A 259 13.62 27.10 2.30
N GLU A 260 12.31 27.30 2.46
CA GLU A 260 11.54 28.26 1.65
C GLU A 260 11.97 29.72 1.87
N GLU A 261 12.30 30.12 3.11
CA GLU A 261 12.82 31.46 3.38
C GLU A 261 14.20 31.69 2.73
N ASN A 262 15.06 30.66 2.71
CA ASN A 262 16.36 30.71 2.05
C ASN A 262 16.26 30.69 0.51
N GLU A 263 15.32 29.96 -0.08
CA GLU A 263 15.08 29.98 -1.54
C GLU A 263 14.41 31.28 -2.02
N SER A 264 13.56 31.91 -1.19
CA SER A 264 13.00 33.24 -1.50
C SER A 264 14.09 34.33 -1.52
N PHE A 265 15.19 34.12 -0.78
CA PHE A 265 16.32 35.04 -0.74
C PHE A 265 17.19 34.95 -2.01
N GLU A 266 17.27 33.78 -2.66
CA GLU A 266 18.03 33.60 -3.91
C GLU A 266 17.29 34.09 -5.16
N TRP A 267 15.95 33.97 -5.23
CA TRP A 267 15.16 34.47 -6.36
C TRP A 267 14.80 35.96 -6.27
N GLY A 268 14.88 36.56 -5.07
CA GLY A 268 14.71 38.00 -4.86
C GLY A 268 15.80 38.89 -5.48
N GLY A 269 16.97 38.31 -5.82
CA GLY A 269 18.10 39.02 -6.42
C GLY A 269 17.99 39.24 -7.94
N PHE A 270 17.14 38.49 -8.65
CA PHE A 270 17.15 38.46 -10.13
C PHE A 270 15.99 39.22 -10.80
N LEU A 271 14.88 39.50 -10.11
CA LEU A 271 13.71 40.18 -10.69
C LEU A 271 13.53 41.66 -10.29
N GLY A 272 14.52 42.26 -9.63
CA GLY A 272 14.47 43.63 -9.14
C GLY A 272 14.86 44.75 -10.12
N ARG A 273 14.43 44.75 -11.41
CA ARG A 273 14.47 45.99 -12.26
C ARG A 273 13.82 45.87 -13.64
N ARG A 274 12.49 45.67 -13.77
CA ARG A 274 11.79 46.03 -15.02
C ARG A 274 10.30 46.30 -14.82
N GLY A 275 9.95 47.58 -14.86
CA GLY A 275 8.74 48.04 -15.55
C GLY A 275 7.41 48.02 -14.81
N LYS A 276 7.23 48.93 -13.84
CA LYS A 276 5.90 49.56 -13.64
C LYS A 276 5.60 50.42 -14.88
N LYS A 277 4.61 50.05 -15.70
CA LYS A 277 3.65 50.91 -16.44
C LYS A 277 3.04 50.19 -17.67
N LYS A 278 1.76 49.81 -17.53
CA LYS A 278 0.63 49.95 -18.49
C LYS A 278 -0.51 49.07 -17.93
N LYS A 279 -1.44 49.66 -17.18
CA LYS A 279 -2.72 50.24 -17.66
C LYS A 279 -3.59 49.19 -18.34
N GLU A 280 -4.65 48.78 -17.65
CA GLU A 280 -6.01 49.30 -17.89
C GLU A 280 -6.42 49.03 -19.35
N LYS A 281 -7.12 47.91 -19.55
CA LYS A 281 -8.21 47.68 -20.50
C LYS A 281 -8.44 46.18 -20.64
N HIS A 282 -9.45 45.70 -19.96
CA HIS A 282 -10.47 44.72 -20.38
C HIS A 282 -11.18 44.23 -19.12
N GLU A 283 -11.81 45.17 -18.43
CA GLU A 283 -12.83 44.94 -17.42
C GLU A 283 -14.11 45.46 -18.08
N GLU A 284 -14.79 44.58 -18.80
CA GLU A 284 -16.14 44.69 -19.39
C GLU A 284 -16.23 43.63 -20.50
N LEU A 285 -16.54 42.39 -20.12
CA LEU A 285 -17.37 41.43 -20.86
C LEU A 285 -17.22 40.06 -20.19
N LEU A 286 -18.21 39.74 -19.34
CA LEU A 286 -18.78 38.43 -19.00
C LEU A 286 -19.24 38.42 -17.53
N ASP A 287 -20.10 39.38 -17.19
CA ASP A 287 -21.23 39.08 -16.30
C ASP A 287 -22.23 38.31 -17.16
N ASP A 288 -22.27 36.99 -16.96
CA ASP A 288 -23.39 36.08 -17.25
C ASP A 288 -22.81 34.66 -17.23
N PHE A 289 -22.55 34.09 -16.04
CA PHE A 289 -22.63 32.65 -15.73
C PHE A 289 -22.27 32.42 -14.25
N ASP A 290 -23.11 32.92 -13.35
CA ASP A 290 -23.21 32.41 -11.97
C ASP A 290 -24.50 31.60 -11.86
N GLU A 291 -24.41 30.30 -12.19
CA GLU A 291 -25.29 29.26 -11.65
C GLU A 291 -24.42 28.07 -11.20
N GLU A 292 -23.99 28.17 -9.94
CA GLU A 292 -24.11 27.12 -8.93
C GLU A 292 -23.58 25.69 -9.27
N ILE A 293 -22.28 25.47 -9.09
CA ILE A 293 -21.76 24.19 -8.58
C ILE A 293 -20.73 24.48 -7.48
N HIS A 294 -21.19 24.55 -6.24
CA HIS A 294 -20.31 24.38 -5.08
C HIS A 294 -19.97 22.89 -4.93
N ILE A 295 -18.80 22.49 -5.42
CA ILE A 295 -18.10 21.30 -4.91
C ILE A 295 -16.88 21.80 -4.15
N ASN A 296 -16.78 21.36 -2.90
CA ASN A 296 -15.68 21.67 -1.99
C ASN A 296 -14.34 21.26 -2.62
N GLU A 297 -13.57 22.24 -3.06
CA GLU A 297 -12.17 22.08 -3.47
C GLU A 297 -11.28 22.42 -2.26
N ALA A 298 -11.13 21.44 -1.37
CA ALA A 298 -10.07 21.42 -0.38
C ALA A 298 -9.42 20.03 -0.42
N ALA A 299 -8.10 20.02 -0.59
CA ALA A 299 -7.19 18.88 -0.65
C ALA A 299 -7.04 18.20 -2.03
N ILE A 300 -6.37 18.89 -2.95
CA ILE A 300 -5.43 18.23 -3.87
C ILE A 300 -4.08 18.93 -3.72
N ASP A 301 -3.37 18.59 -2.64
CA ASP A 301 -1.94 18.82 -2.57
C ASP A 301 -1.27 17.79 -3.48
N HIS A 302 -0.54 18.28 -4.48
CA HIS A 302 0.44 17.49 -5.21
C HIS A 302 1.56 17.10 -4.25
N ARG A 303 1.39 16.00 -3.52
CA ARG A 303 2.48 15.38 -2.76
C ARG A 303 3.28 14.48 -3.70
N SER A 304 4.50 14.93 -3.93
CA SER A 304 5.64 14.23 -4.52
C SER A 304 5.72 12.74 -4.20
N TYR A 305 6.12 11.98 -5.23
CA TYR A 305 6.78 10.66 -5.20
C TYR A 305 7.19 10.17 -3.80
N ALA A 306 6.50 9.14 -3.31
CA ALA A 306 7.00 8.26 -2.27
C ALA A 306 6.93 6.83 -2.82
N GLN A 307 8.08 6.16 -2.80
CA GLN A 307 8.27 4.76 -3.17
C GLN A 307 7.30 3.84 -2.42
N ASP A 308 6.82 2.82 -3.11
CA ASP A 308 5.87 1.83 -2.60
C ASP A 308 6.46 1.07 -1.39
N PRO A 309 5.77 1.02 -0.23
CA PRO A 309 6.20 0.23 0.92
C PRO A 309 6.07 -1.30 0.72
N LEU A 310 5.62 -1.74 -0.46
CA LEU A 310 5.46 -3.15 -0.80
C LEU A 310 6.72 -3.78 -1.44
N GLU A 311 7.64 -2.98 -2.00
CA GLU A 311 8.92 -3.51 -2.49
C GLU A 311 9.88 -3.85 -1.34
N ASN A 312 9.90 -3.06 -0.27
CA ASN A 312 10.74 -3.34 0.90
C ASN A 312 10.31 -4.59 1.68
N LEU A 313 9.02 -4.94 1.67
CA LEU A 313 8.55 -6.15 2.37
C LEU A 313 8.96 -7.44 1.64
N ALA A 314 9.08 -7.39 0.31
CA ALA A 314 9.50 -8.54 -0.50
C ALA A 314 11.00 -8.83 -0.33
N ASP A 315 11.82 -7.78 -0.18
CA ASP A 315 13.25 -7.93 0.07
C ASP A 315 13.55 -8.35 1.52
N GLU A 316 12.81 -7.82 2.50
CA GLU A 316 12.97 -8.19 3.92
C GLU A 316 12.49 -9.63 4.20
N VAL A 317 11.43 -10.10 3.54
CA VAL A 317 10.99 -11.51 3.63
C VAL A 317 11.98 -12.46 2.94
N ASN A 318 12.62 -12.05 1.85
CA ASN A 318 13.65 -12.85 1.18
C ASN A 318 14.97 -12.92 1.96
N GLU A 319 15.28 -11.91 2.77
CA GLU A 319 16.47 -11.90 3.63
C GLU A 319 16.26 -12.79 4.88
N ILE A 320 15.07 -12.76 5.48
CA ILE A 320 14.68 -13.65 6.59
C ILE A 320 14.66 -15.13 6.15
N MET A 321 14.14 -15.42 4.96
CA MET A 321 14.11 -16.79 4.42
C MET A 321 15.52 -17.34 4.10
N LYS A 322 16.50 -16.48 3.81
CA LYS A 322 17.90 -16.89 3.61
C LYS A 322 18.65 -17.09 4.93
N GLU A 323 18.33 -16.34 5.97
CA GLU A 323 18.92 -16.53 7.30
C GLU A 323 18.41 -17.80 8.01
N GLU A 324 17.17 -18.23 7.74
CA GLU A 324 16.66 -19.51 8.28
C GLU A 324 17.22 -20.73 7.52
N ALA A 325 17.40 -20.65 6.20
CA ALA A 325 18.01 -21.73 5.41
C ALA A 325 19.51 -21.95 5.70
N GLY A 326 20.21 -20.95 6.25
CA GLY A 326 21.62 -21.05 6.63
C GLY A 326 21.89 -21.62 8.02
N LYS A 327 20.86 -21.88 8.84
CA LYS A 327 20.99 -22.42 10.21
C LYS A 327 20.81 -23.93 10.31
N ASP A 328 20.33 -24.59 9.25
CA ASP A 328 20.10 -26.04 9.21
C ASP A 328 21.27 -26.85 8.60
N GLU A 329 22.37 -26.21 8.17
CA GLU A 329 23.58 -26.88 7.65
C GLU A 329 24.87 -26.61 8.47
N ALA A 330 24.76 -26.43 9.80
CA ALA A 330 25.93 -26.36 10.71
C ALA A 330 25.94 -27.46 11.78
#